data_AF-A0AAE1LK89-F1
#
_entry.id   AF-A0AAE1LK89-F1
#
_cell.length_a   1.000
_cell.length_b   1.000
_cell.length_c   1.000
_cell.angle_alpha   90.00
_cell.angle_beta   90.00
_cell.angle_gamma   90.00
#
_symmetry.space_group_name_H-M   'P 1'
#
loop_
_entity.id
_entity.type
_entity.pdbx_description
1 polymer ?
#
loop_
_entity_poly.entity_id
_entity_poly.type
_entity_poly.pdbx_seq_one_letter_code
_entity_poly.pdbx_strand_id
1 'polypeptide(L)'
;MHCVSLLATRWREVGGLSDVRVQMPQSASPGDDVYMRCLYNLDNDVLYTVKWYKGRQEFFRYVPKELPNTKVFPLPGVNVDGMGSQAARLPAGF
;
A
#
# COMPACT_ATOMS: atom_id res chain seq x y z
N MET A 1 22.15 22.94 43.42
CA MET A 1 22.16 21.46 43.58
C MET A 1 20.72 20.97 43.44
N HIS A 2 20.52 19.87 42.70
CA HIS A 2 19.26 19.12 42.41
C HIS A 2 18.29 19.83 41.44
N CYS A 3 18.13 19.49 40.15
CA CYS A 3 18.00 18.20 39.45
C CYS A 3 16.78 17.38 39.89
N VAL A 4 15.60 17.68 39.33
CA VAL A 4 14.49 16.73 39.14
C VAL A 4 13.82 17.02 37.81
N SER A 5 14.15 16.21 36.82
CA SER A 5 13.50 16.10 35.53
C SER A 5 12.10 15.54 35.71
N LEU A 6 11.07 16.37 35.49
CA LEU A 6 9.72 15.86 35.26
C LEU A 6 9.67 15.36 33.82
N LEU A 7 9.73 14.04 33.72
CA LEU A 7 9.55 13.25 32.52
C LEU A 7 8.32 13.74 31.76
N ALA A 8 8.53 14.48 30.68
CA ALA A 8 7.58 14.43 29.58
C ALA A 8 7.49 12.96 29.22
N THR A 9 6.42 12.28 29.63
CA THR A 9 6.09 10.96 29.12
C THR A 9 6.08 11.13 27.62
N ARG A 10 7.14 10.63 26.96
CA ARG A 10 7.24 10.62 25.51
C ARG A 10 6.03 9.81 25.08
N TRP A 11 4.99 10.50 24.61
CA TRP A 11 3.95 9.88 23.81
C TRP A 11 4.71 9.31 22.62
N ARG A 12 5.03 8.01 22.69
CA ARG A 12 5.43 7.27 21.51
C ARG A 12 4.15 7.25 20.69
N GLU A 13 4.05 8.16 19.72
CA GLU A 13 3.12 8.03 18.60
C GLU A 13 3.19 6.56 18.17
N VAL A 14 2.09 5.82 18.38
CA VAL A 14 1.96 4.48 17.84
C VAL A 14 1.70 4.68 16.35
N GLY A 15 2.79 4.89 15.61
CA GLY A 15 2.74 5.10 14.16
C GLY A 15 2.28 3.81 13.47
N GLY A 16 1.41 3.99 12.48
CA GLY A 16 0.81 2.91 11.70
C GLY A 16 0.60 3.35 10.25
N LEU A 17 -0.24 2.63 9.51
CA LEU A 17 -0.54 2.97 8.11
C LEU A 17 -1.10 4.41 8.01
N SER A 18 -0.39 5.27 7.29
CA SER A 18 -0.72 6.68 7.05
C SER A 18 -0.37 7.09 5.61
N ASP A 19 -0.87 8.25 5.16
CA ASP A 19 -0.64 8.80 3.81
C ASP A 19 -0.86 7.81 2.66
N VAL A 20 -2.03 7.16 2.65
CA VAL A 20 -2.42 6.21 1.61
C VAL A 20 -2.91 6.96 0.37
N ARG A 21 -2.21 6.82 -0.74
CA ARG A 21 -2.54 7.45 -2.03
C ARG A 21 -2.54 6.43 -3.16
N VAL A 22 -3.56 6.51 -4.02
CA VAL A 22 -3.66 5.69 -5.23
C VAL A 22 -3.22 6.52 -6.43
N GLN A 23 -2.25 6.01 -7.18
CA GLN A 23 -1.84 6.59 -8.45
C GLN A 23 -2.29 5.66 -9.59
N MET A 24 -3.21 6.16 -10.41
CA MET A 24 -3.72 5.52 -11.61
C MET A 24 -4.11 6.59 -12.65
N PRO A 25 -4.14 6.27 -13.95
CA PRO A 25 -4.67 7.20 -14.95
C PRO A 25 -6.17 7.47 -14.72
N GLN A 26 -6.62 8.69 -15.05
CA GLN A 26 -8.04 9.07 -14.92
C GLN A 26 -8.95 8.29 -15.89
N SER A 27 -8.40 7.92 -17.05
CA SER A 27 -9.08 7.14 -18.08
C SER A 27 -8.04 6.35 -18.88
N ALA A 28 -8.41 5.16 -19.33
CA ALA A 28 -7.61 4.32 -20.22
C ALA A 28 -8.52 3.76 -21.32
N SER A 29 -7.98 3.59 -22.51
CA SER A 29 -8.70 3.01 -23.64
C SER A 29 -8.75 1.48 -23.51
N PRO A 30 -9.73 0.80 -24.14
CA PRO A 30 -9.72 -0.65 -24.21
C PRO A 30 -8.43 -1.16 -24.85
N GLY A 31 -7.71 -2.03 -24.14
CA GLY A 31 -6.43 -2.58 -24.60
C GLY A 31 -5.18 -1.81 -24.13
N ASP A 32 -5.35 -0.65 -23.49
CA ASP A 32 -4.22 0.06 -22.88
C ASP A 32 -3.75 -0.65 -21.60
N ASP A 33 -2.44 -0.73 -21.44
CA ASP A 33 -1.83 -1.15 -20.18
C ASP A 33 -1.85 0.00 -19.17
N VAL A 34 -2.32 -0.30 -17.96
CA VAL A 34 -2.40 0.67 -16.86
C VAL A 34 -1.56 0.23 -15.67
N TYR A 35 -0.78 1.18 -15.16
CA TYR A 35 -0.02 0.98 -13.92
C TYR A 35 -0.81 1.56 -12.74
N MET A 36 -1.16 0.70 -11.79
CA MET A 36 -1.81 1.09 -10.54
C MET A 36 -0.79 0.97 -9.40
N ARG A 37 -0.55 2.07 -8.70
CA ARG A 37 0.34 2.12 -7.55
C ARG A 37 -0.42 2.53 -6.30
N CYS A 38 -0.19 1.79 -5.22
CA CYS A 38 -0.61 2.17 -3.87
C CYS A 38 0.63 2.71 -3.14
N LEU A 39 0.60 4.00 -2.85
CA LEU A 39 1.59 4.73 -2.08
C LEU A 39 1.10 4.76 -0.63
N TYR A 40 1.98 4.46 0.31
CA TYR A 40 1.65 4.49 1.73
C TYR A 40 2.88 4.75 2.59
N ASN A 41 2.67 5.30 3.78
CA ASN A 41 3.62 5.32 4.87
C ASN A 41 3.20 4.29 5.94
N LEU A 42 4.15 3.53 6.47
CA LEU A 42 3.92 2.55 7.53
C LEU A 42 4.65 2.91 8.84
N ASP A 43 5.43 3.99 8.86
CA ASP A 43 6.34 4.31 9.96
C ASP A 43 7.18 3.08 10.38
N ASN A 44 6.87 2.45 11.52
CA ASN A 44 7.55 1.26 12.04
C ASN A 44 6.74 -0.04 11.89
N ASP A 45 5.63 -0.01 11.15
CA ASP A 45 4.74 -1.15 10.91
C ASP A 45 5.05 -1.84 9.57
N VAL A 46 4.38 -2.96 9.32
CA VAL A 46 4.50 -3.78 8.11
C VAL A 46 3.20 -3.78 7.33
N LEU A 47 3.30 -3.73 6.00
CA LEU A 47 2.11 -3.84 5.15
C LEU A 47 1.46 -5.21 5.36
N TYR A 48 0.16 -5.22 5.68
CA TYR A 48 -0.60 -6.46 5.77
C TYR A 48 -1.02 -6.98 4.40
N THR A 49 -1.75 -6.19 3.62
CA THR A 49 -2.19 -6.56 2.27
C THR A 49 -2.53 -5.33 1.42
N VAL A 50 -2.39 -5.44 0.11
CA VAL A 50 -2.97 -4.52 -0.89
C VAL A 50 -3.88 -5.32 -1.80
N LYS A 51 -5.09 -4.83 -2.04
CA LYS A 51 -6.09 -5.50 -2.87
C LYS A 51 -6.67 -4.52 -3.88
N TRP A 52 -6.76 -4.94 -5.14
CA TRP A 52 -7.43 -4.18 -6.18
C TRP A 52 -8.79 -4.80 -6.51
N TYR A 53 -9.79 -3.93 -6.65
CA TYR A 53 -11.16 -4.29 -6.95
C TYR A 53 -11.67 -3.52 -8.17
N LYS A 54 -12.44 -4.19 -9.02
CA LYS A 54 -13.29 -3.55 -10.03
C LYS A 54 -14.73 -3.78 -9.60
N GLY A 55 -15.41 -2.71 -9.19
CA GLY A 55 -16.71 -2.82 -8.52
C GLY A 55 -16.58 -3.63 -7.22
N ARG A 56 -17.16 -4.83 -7.19
CA ARG A 56 -17.14 -5.72 -6.02
C ARG A 56 -16.21 -6.94 -6.17
N GLN A 57 -15.51 -7.06 -7.31
CA GLN A 57 -14.69 -8.23 -7.61
C GLN A 57 -13.21 -7.91 -7.38
N GLU A 58 -12.57 -8.66 -6.49
CA GLU A 58 -11.11 -8.67 -6.30
C GLU A 58 -10.49 -9.27 -7.56
N PHE A 59 -9.51 -8.58 -8.16
CA PHE A 59 -8.79 -9.09 -9.33
C PHE A 59 -7.27 -9.21 -9.11
N PHE A 60 -6.73 -8.55 -8.07
CA PHE A 60 -5.34 -8.69 -7.66
C PHE A 60 -5.20 -8.50 -6.15
N ARG A 61 -4.27 -9.25 -5.56
CA ARG A 61 -3.85 -9.09 -4.17
C ARG A 61 -2.35 -9.26 -4.01
N TYR A 62 -1.75 -8.40 -3.19
CA TYR A 62 -0.38 -8.49 -2.71
C TYR A 62 -0.38 -8.67 -1.18
N VAL A 63 0.33 -9.68 -0.69
CA VAL A 63 0.52 -9.98 0.73
C VAL A 63 2.02 -10.23 0.96
N PRO A 64 2.77 -9.27 1.52
CA PRO A 64 4.23 -9.39 1.68
C PRO A 64 4.69 -10.62 2.47
N LYS A 65 3.84 -11.12 3.36
CA LYS A 65 4.13 -12.25 4.25
C LYS A 65 3.85 -13.63 3.63
N GLU A 66 3.28 -13.69 2.43
CA GLU A 66 2.94 -14.94 1.74
C GLU A 66 3.96 -15.27 0.63
N LEU A 67 4.03 -16.55 0.25
CA LEU A 67 4.76 -17.02 -0.93
C LEU A 67 3.85 -17.95 -1.76
N PRO A 68 3.52 -17.62 -3.02
CA PRO A 68 3.85 -16.36 -3.71
C PRO A 68 3.18 -15.15 -3.03
N ASN A 69 3.86 -14.01 -3.05
CA ASN A 69 3.40 -12.77 -2.41
C ASN A 69 2.30 -12.05 -3.21
N THR A 70 2.00 -12.52 -4.42
CA THR A 70 0.95 -11.99 -5.30
C THR A 70 -0.05 -13.06 -5.68
N LYS A 71 -1.33 -12.68 -5.75
CA LYS A 71 -2.42 -13.53 -6.24
C LYS A 71 -3.27 -12.76 -7.24
N VAL A 72 -3.47 -13.33 -8.42
CA VAL A 72 -4.36 -12.81 -9.46
C VAL A 72 -5.67 -13.59 -9.41
N PHE A 73 -6.78 -12.88 -9.46
CA PHE A 73 -8.12 -13.47 -9.53
C PHE A 73 -8.70 -13.18 -10.91
N PRO A 74 -9.06 -14.20 -11.69
CA PRO A 74 -9.60 -14.00 -13.03
C PRO A 74 -10.84 -13.10 -13.01
N LEU A 75 -10.81 -12.05 -13.83
CA LEU A 75 -11.92 -11.13 -14.00
C LEU A 75 -12.10 -10.85 -15.50
N PRO A 76 -13.28 -11.12 -16.09
CA PRO A 76 -13.48 -10.90 -17.52
C PRO A 76 -13.17 -9.46 -17.95
N GLY A 77 -12.35 -9.33 -19.00
CA GLY A 77 -11.92 -8.03 -19.54
C GLY A 77 -10.86 -7.31 -18.70
N VAL A 78 -10.20 -8.00 -17.76
CA VAL A 78 -9.02 -7.49 -17.03
C VAL A 78 -7.91 -8.53 -17.13
N ASN A 79 -6.76 -8.12 -17.67
CA ASN A 79 -5.53 -8.89 -17.63
C ASN A 79 -4.58 -8.27 -16.60
N VAL A 80 -3.91 -9.09 -15.81
CA VAL A 80 -3.00 -8.61 -14.77
C VAL A 80 -1.65 -9.27 -14.94
N ASP A 81 -0.67 -8.47 -15.33
CA ASP A 81 0.71 -8.90 -15.36
C ASP A 81 1.28 -8.83 -13.93
N GLY A 82 1.63 -9.99 -13.37
CA GLY A 82 2.02 -10.15 -11.95
C GLY A 82 3.26 -9.35 -11.50
N MET A 83 3.91 -8.60 -12.39
CA MET A 83 5.06 -7.74 -12.10
C MET A 83 4.72 -6.24 -11.98
N GLY A 84 3.51 -5.81 -12.38
CA GLY A 84 3.19 -4.39 -12.59
C GLY A 84 2.47 -3.65 -11.45
N SER A 85 1.77 -4.36 -10.55
CA SER A 85 0.96 -3.73 -9.50
C SER A 85 1.78 -3.50 -8.23
N GLN A 86 2.75 -2.59 -8.32
CA GLN A 86 3.72 -2.31 -7.27
C GLN A 86 3.07 -1.49 -6.15
N ALA A 87 3.01 -2.06 -4.94
CA ALA A 87 2.87 -1.30 -3.72
C ALA A 87 4.22 -0.61 -3.45
N ALA A 88 4.28 0.72 -3.56
CA ALA A 88 5.50 1.48 -3.38
C ALA A 88 5.42 2.27 -2.08
N ARG A 89 6.36 2.00 -1.16
CA ARG A 89 6.46 2.78 0.07
C ARG A 89 6.89 4.21 -0.27
N LEU A 90 6.23 5.20 0.33
CA LEU A 90 6.70 6.58 0.22
C LEU A 90 8.02 6.74 0.99
N PRO A 91 9.00 7.49 0.45
CA PRO A 91 10.19 7.84 1.24
C PRO A 91 9.76 8.69 2.44
N ALA A 92 10.28 8.35 3.62
CA ALA A 92 9.99 9.11 4.84
C ALA A 92 10.53 10.54 4.72
N GLY A 93 9.68 11.55 4.94
CA GLY A 93 10.11 12.94 5.19
C GLY A 93 9.84 13.97 4.09
N PHE A 94 8.56 14.20 3.75
CA PHE A 94 8.09 15.56 3.43
C PHE A 94 7.28 16.09 4.61
#